data_AF-A0A944CYR0-F1
#
_entry.id   AF-A0A944CYR0-F1
#
_cell.length_a   1.000
_cell.length_b   1.000
_cell.length_c   1.000
_cell.angle_alpha   90.00
_cell.angle_beta   90.00
_cell.angle_gamma   90.00
#
_symmetry.space_group_name_H-M   'P 1'
#
loop_
_entity.id
_entity.type
_entity.pdbx_description
1 polymer ?
#
loop_
_entity_poly.entity_id
_entity_poly.type
_entity_poly.pdbx_seq_one_letter_code
_entity_poly.pdbx_strand_id
1 'polypeptide(L)'
;MKDKYKIYLGSETEPNTYEGKIEQDLLYDANKRINELLNIINSNLGNSLYCMRSLGLCYAVLARRALLRNNDVKLFKQHCYVAGKLNILGKERWWTIGVEFFAPMSDNLDLINYLKNDTFDADYDLYDRKDLDPFFFKNKTLAINSDHWQELKERSQRFLDDEKNYPKARKYKPYIPEHEFYVALCDGNVEGMHNALEKLLDLKIAKRRVRGYCVNFSWFLNVIALELGKIASIHGFDVDIDHPTAPKELMKYEPLEHYEDPYDFMKEYDFNKPHQEWIDMWQERHRQAKAEQEEIESKKLKNRILSWFKK
;
A
#
# COMPACT_ATOMS: atom_id res chain seq x y z
N MET A 1 19.14 22.53 7.47
CA MET A 1 18.15 21.50 7.12
C MET A 1 18.31 20.37 8.13
N LYS A 2 17.29 20.05 8.92
CA LYS A 2 17.37 18.97 9.92
C LYS A 2 17.49 17.61 9.20
N ASP A 3 18.36 16.75 9.70
CA ASP A 3 18.60 15.37 9.27
C ASP A 3 17.37 14.46 9.49
N LYS A 4 16.29 14.64 8.70
CA LYS A 4 15.10 13.76 8.77
C LYS A 4 15.33 12.44 8.03
N TYR A 5 14.64 11.38 8.46
CA TYR A 5 14.59 10.06 7.79
C TYR A 5 15.94 9.31 7.67
N LYS A 6 16.88 9.57 8.59
CA LYS A 6 18.20 8.90 8.62
C LYS A 6 18.30 7.76 9.63
N ILE A 7 17.25 7.49 10.43
CA ILE A 7 17.23 6.34 11.34
C ILE A 7 16.97 5.07 10.53
N TYR A 8 17.83 4.07 10.71
CA TYR A 8 17.74 2.80 10.02
C TYR A 8 17.09 1.72 10.91
N LEU A 9 16.00 1.12 10.44
CA LEU A 9 15.20 0.08 11.10
C LEU A 9 15.40 -1.31 10.51
N GLY A 10 16.26 -1.47 9.49
CA GLY A 10 16.49 -2.77 8.88
C GLY A 10 17.66 -3.57 9.49
N SER A 11 18.24 -4.45 8.69
CA SER A 11 19.39 -5.28 9.06
C SER A 11 20.72 -4.57 8.80
N GLU A 12 21.60 -4.56 9.79
CA GLU A 12 22.93 -3.93 9.71
C GLU A 12 23.95 -4.76 8.89
N THR A 13 23.53 -5.87 8.27
CA THR A 13 24.39 -6.66 7.38
C THR A 13 24.21 -6.24 5.93
N GLU A 14 25.31 -6.05 5.21
CA GLU A 14 25.29 -5.81 3.76
C GLU A 14 24.54 -6.92 3.00
N PRO A 15 23.85 -6.58 1.88
CA PRO A 15 23.68 -5.24 1.29
C PRO A 15 22.47 -4.49 1.89
N ASN A 16 21.97 -4.91 3.05
CA ASN A 16 20.74 -4.36 3.59
C ASN A 16 20.92 -3.06 4.36
N THR A 17 22.14 -2.60 4.66
CA THR A 17 22.44 -1.35 5.38
C THR A 17 21.73 -0.12 4.81
N TYR A 18 21.66 0.97 5.57
CA TYR A 18 21.06 2.23 5.09
C TYR A 18 21.72 2.69 3.80
N GLU A 19 23.06 2.71 3.76
CA GLU A 19 23.86 3.08 2.60
C GLU A 19 23.60 2.15 1.41
N GLY A 20 23.56 0.83 1.65
CA GLY A 20 23.25 -0.15 0.61
C GLY A 20 21.84 0.00 0.03
N LYS A 21 20.85 0.37 0.86
CA LYS A 21 19.48 0.68 0.38
C LYS A 21 19.44 1.98 -0.42
N ILE A 22 20.19 2.99 -0.03
CA ILE A 22 20.32 4.24 -0.79
C ILE A 22 21.02 3.99 -2.14
N GLU A 23 22.08 3.18 -2.17
CA GLU A 23 22.76 2.81 -3.41
C GLU A 23 21.84 2.02 -4.35
N GLN A 24 21.10 1.03 -3.83
CA GLN A 24 20.07 0.32 -4.60
C GLN A 24 19.01 1.27 -5.15
N ASP A 25 18.57 2.25 -4.36
CA ASP A 25 17.63 3.27 -4.81
C ASP A 25 18.24 4.15 -5.91
N LEU A 26 19.53 4.50 -5.85
CA LEU A 26 20.22 5.28 -6.87
C LEU A 26 20.36 4.54 -8.21
N LEU A 27 20.59 3.23 -8.17
CA LEU A 27 20.73 2.39 -9.36
C LEU A 27 19.40 2.10 -10.06
N TYR A 28 18.28 2.19 -9.35
CA TYR A 28 16.97 1.92 -9.91
C TYR A 28 16.43 3.09 -10.75
N ASP A 29 16.43 2.93 -12.07
CA ASP A 29 15.82 3.90 -12.99
C ASP A 29 14.29 3.69 -13.08
N ALA A 30 13.58 4.31 -12.13
CA ALA A 30 12.13 4.29 -12.09
C ALA A 30 11.50 4.87 -13.37
N ASN A 31 12.09 5.90 -13.97
CA ASN A 31 11.52 6.58 -15.15
C ASN A 31 11.61 5.70 -16.39
N LYS A 32 12.74 5.02 -16.58
CA LYS A 32 12.87 4.02 -17.64
C LYS A 32 11.82 2.92 -17.50
N ARG A 33 11.66 2.37 -16.29
CA ARG A 33 10.66 1.33 -16.03
C ARG A 33 9.22 1.83 -16.24
N ILE A 34 8.91 3.05 -15.82
CA ILE A 34 7.62 3.71 -16.09
C ILE A 34 7.33 3.72 -17.59
N ASN A 35 8.28 4.16 -18.41
CA ASN A 35 8.10 4.24 -19.87
C ASN A 35 7.87 2.85 -20.50
N GLU A 36 8.62 1.83 -20.07
CA GLU A 36 8.44 0.45 -20.54
C GLU A 36 7.02 -0.07 -20.23
N LEU A 37 6.53 0.17 -19.01
CA LEU A 37 5.19 -0.24 -18.58
C LEU A 37 4.09 0.52 -19.32
N LEU A 38 4.26 1.83 -19.53
CA LEU A 38 3.31 2.65 -20.28
C LEU A 38 3.20 2.22 -21.74
N ASN A 39 4.31 1.82 -22.38
CA ASN A 39 4.27 1.30 -23.74
C ASN A 39 3.39 0.04 -23.84
N ILE A 40 3.50 -0.85 -22.86
CA ILE A 40 2.66 -2.07 -22.80
C ILE A 40 1.19 -1.69 -22.58
N ILE A 41 0.91 -0.83 -21.60
CA ILE A 41 -0.46 -0.37 -21.29
C ILE A 41 -1.10 0.29 -22.52
N ASN A 42 -0.40 1.22 -23.16
CA ASN A 42 -0.89 1.98 -24.31
C ASN A 42 -1.09 1.10 -25.55
N SER A 43 -0.30 0.04 -25.70
CA SER A 43 -0.46 -0.91 -26.80
C SER A 43 -1.65 -1.86 -26.61
N ASN A 44 -2.16 -2.01 -25.38
CA ASN A 44 -3.11 -3.06 -24.97
C ASN A 44 -2.62 -4.50 -25.27
N LEU A 45 -1.34 -4.66 -25.63
CA LEU A 45 -0.72 -5.96 -25.90
C LEU A 45 0.07 -6.41 -24.68
N GLY A 46 -0.25 -7.59 -24.15
CA GLY A 46 0.30 -8.10 -22.88
C GLY A 46 -0.68 -7.91 -21.72
N ASN A 47 -0.18 -8.00 -20.48
CA ASN A 47 -1.01 -7.85 -19.29
C ASN A 47 -0.98 -6.41 -18.76
N SER A 48 -1.95 -5.59 -19.18
CA SER A 48 -2.07 -4.19 -18.76
C SER A 48 -2.31 -4.03 -17.25
N LEU A 49 -3.13 -4.88 -16.64
CA LEU A 49 -3.45 -4.81 -15.20
C LEU A 49 -2.20 -5.06 -14.35
N TYR A 50 -1.41 -6.08 -14.70
CA TYR A 50 -0.10 -6.32 -14.10
C TYR A 50 0.86 -5.13 -14.27
N CYS A 51 0.83 -4.50 -15.45
CA CYS A 51 1.67 -3.33 -15.72
C CYS A 51 1.26 -2.12 -14.88
N MET A 52 -0.04 -1.88 -14.66
CA MET A 52 -0.54 -0.83 -13.75
C MET A 52 -0.07 -1.07 -12.32
N ARG A 53 -0.17 -2.31 -11.82
CA ARG A 53 0.35 -2.66 -10.49
C ARG A 53 1.86 -2.42 -10.39
N SER A 54 2.62 -2.83 -11.41
CA SER A 54 4.06 -2.60 -11.48
C SER A 54 4.40 -1.10 -11.54
N LEU A 55 3.54 -0.30 -12.19
CA LEU A 55 3.67 1.15 -12.24
C LEU A 55 3.44 1.75 -10.85
N GLY A 56 2.48 1.24 -10.09
CA GLY A 56 2.27 1.60 -8.69
C GLY A 56 3.50 1.38 -7.81
N LEU A 57 4.26 0.29 -8.04
CA LEU A 57 5.54 0.06 -7.35
C LEU A 57 6.60 1.10 -7.72
N CYS A 58 6.63 1.59 -8.96
CA CYS A 58 7.52 2.68 -9.35
C CYS A 58 7.18 3.97 -8.60
N TYR A 59 5.88 4.28 -8.45
CA TYR A 59 5.43 5.43 -7.66
C TYR A 59 5.71 5.29 -6.17
N ALA A 60 5.71 4.08 -5.61
CA ALA A 60 6.15 3.86 -4.24
C ALA A 60 7.64 4.24 -4.04
N VAL A 61 8.48 3.99 -5.05
CA VAL A 61 9.89 4.44 -5.04
C VAL A 61 9.98 5.97 -5.15
N LEU A 62 9.17 6.60 -6.00
CA LEU A 62 9.13 8.06 -6.12
C LEU A 62 8.65 8.73 -4.82
N ALA A 63 7.62 8.19 -4.16
CA ALA A 63 7.15 8.63 -2.85
C ALA A 63 8.27 8.59 -1.81
N ARG A 64 9.01 7.47 -1.75
CA ARG A 64 10.17 7.34 -0.88
C ARG A 64 11.25 8.39 -1.16
N ARG A 65 11.55 8.66 -2.43
CA ARG A 65 12.54 9.69 -2.81
C ARG A 65 12.09 11.10 -2.43
N ALA A 66 10.79 11.39 -2.54
CA ALA A 66 10.23 12.67 -2.09
C ALA A 66 10.51 12.90 -0.60
N LEU A 67 10.37 11.88 0.25
CA LEU A 67 10.74 11.99 1.67
C LEU A 67 12.26 12.07 1.87
N LEU A 68 13.02 11.07 1.42
CA LEU A 68 14.44 10.92 1.76
C LEU A 68 15.35 12.01 1.18
N ARG A 69 15.05 12.46 -0.04
CA ARG A 69 15.92 13.40 -0.77
C ARG A 69 15.43 14.83 -0.67
N ASN A 70 14.12 15.02 -0.71
CA ASN A 70 13.52 16.34 -0.86
C ASN A 70 12.84 16.83 0.42
N ASN A 71 12.58 15.96 1.40
CA ASN A 71 11.72 16.22 2.55
C ASN A 71 10.35 16.80 2.13
N ASP A 72 9.84 16.37 0.98
CA ASP A 72 8.63 16.88 0.36
C ASP A 72 7.43 15.99 0.67
N VAL A 73 6.70 16.35 1.72
CA VAL A 73 5.51 15.62 2.18
C VAL A 73 4.36 15.72 1.17
N LYS A 74 4.22 16.85 0.46
CA LYS A 74 3.13 17.02 -0.52
C LYS A 74 3.35 16.10 -1.71
N LEU A 75 4.59 16.07 -2.23
CA LEU A 75 4.95 15.17 -3.32
C LEU A 75 4.90 13.70 -2.89
N PHE A 76 5.27 13.39 -1.64
CA PHE A 76 5.06 12.07 -1.06
C PHE A 76 3.59 11.65 -1.10
N LYS A 77 2.67 12.50 -0.61
CA LYS A 77 1.22 12.22 -0.63
C LYS A 77 0.70 12.01 -2.06
N GLN A 78 1.12 12.85 -3.00
CA GLN A 78 0.77 12.71 -4.42
C GLN A 78 1.26 11.37 -4.99
N HIS A 79 2.50 10.98 -4.72
CA HIS A 79 3.02 9.69 -5.18
C HIS A 79 2.36 8.49 -4.49
N CYS A 80 2.00 8.60 -3.20
CA CYS A 80 1.18 7.61 -2.51
C CYS A 80 -0.21 7.48 -3.13
N TYR A 81 -0.85 8.59 -3.50
CA TYR A 81 -2.13 8.58 -4.23
C TYR A 81 -2.01 7.79 -5.54
N VAL A 82 -1.04 8.14 -6.39
CA VAL A 82 -0.84 7.47 -7.67
C VAL A 82 -0.51 5.99 -7.46
N ALA A 83 0.35 5.65 -6.50
CA ALA A 83 0.69 4.27 -6.16
C ALA A 83 -0.55 3.48 -5.70
N GLY A 84 -1.35 4.05 -4.80
CA GLY A 84 -2.58 3.44 -4.28
C GLY A 84 -3.60 3.20 -5.38
N LYS A 85 -3.90 4.22 -6.18
CA LYS A 85 -4.83 4.12 -7.31
C LYS A 85 -4.36 3.09 -8.33
N LEU A 86 -3.11 3.10 -8.76
CA LEU A 86 -2.57 2.13 -9.72
C LEU A 86 -2.61 0.67 -9.20
N ASN A 87 -2.43 0.45 -7.89
CA ASN A 87 -2.60 -0.88 -7.32
C ASN A 87 -4.06 -1.33 -7.36
N ILE A 88 -5.02 -0.43 -7.13
CA ILE A 88 -6.45 -0.72 -7.32
C ILE A 88 -6.71 -1.05 -8.78
N LEU A 89 -6.26 -0.22 -9.73
CA LEU A 89 -6.48 -0.44 -11.16
C LEU A 89 -5.87 -1.76 -11.67
N GLY A 90 -4.75 -2.20 -11.10
CA GLY A 90 -4.09 -3.45 -11.45
C GLY A 90 -4.57 -4.69 -10.69
N LYS A 91 -5.62 -4.59 -9.87
CA LYS A 91 -6.10 -5.67 -9.00
C LYS A 91 -6.92 -6.69 -9.79
N GLU A 92 -6.27 -7.74 -10.30
CA GLU A 92 -6.98 -8.87 -10.93
C GLU A 92 -7.75 -9.74 -9.93
N ARG A 93 -7.21 -9.96 -8.71
CA ARG A 93 -7.80 -10.73 -7.59
C ARG A 93 -7.27 -10.28 -6.22
N TRP A 94 -7.93 -10.76 -5.16
CA TRP A 94 -7.70 -10.52 -3.72
C TRP A 94 -6.21 -10.52 -3.37
N TRP A 95 -5.70 -9.33 -3.03
CA TRP A 95 -4.42 -9.02 -2.38
C TRP A 95 -3.58 -7.99 -3.14
N THR A 96 -3.62 -6.74 -2.69
CA THR A 96 -2.72 -5.68 -3.19
C THR A 96 -1.90 -5.13 -2.04
N ILE A 97 -0.82 -5.84 -1.70
CA ILE A 97 0.23 -5.33 -0.78
C ILE A 97 0.53 -3.89 -1.15
N GLY A 98 0.24 -2.99 -0.22
CA GLY A 98 0.54 -1.59 -0.33
C GLY A 98 -0.67 -0.67 -0.42
N VAL A 99 -1.85 -1.06 -0.91
CA VAL A 99 -3.01 -0.12 -0.97
C VAL A 99 -3.40 0.29 0.44
N GLU A 100 -3.40 -0.66 1.37
CA GLU A 100 -3.68 -0.46 2.78
C GLU A 100 -2.75 0.56 3.45
N PHE A 101 -1.52 0.73 2.95
CA PHE A 101 -0.59 1.75 3.40
C PHE A 101 -0.70 3.05 2.57
N PHE A 102 -0.72 2.94 1.24
CA PHE A 102 -0.70 4.08 0.33
C PHE A 102 -1.97 4.92 0.40
N ALA A 103 -3.13 4.30 0.54
CA ALA A 103 -4.39 5.03 0.62
C ALA A 103 -4.43 5.93 1.88
N PRO A 104 -4.23 5.43 3.11
CA PRO A 104 -4.14 6.31 4.28
C PRO A 104 -3.01 7.33 4.20
N MET A 105 -1.82 6.94 3.72
CA MET A 105 -0.67 7.86 3.62
C MET A 105 -0.83 8.94 2.56
N SER A 106 -1.70 8.74 1.57
CA SER A 106 -2.02 9.76 0.58
C SER A 106 -2.93 10.86 1.11
N ASP A 107 -3.71 10.58 2.16
CA ASP A 107 -4.84 11.38 2.63
C ASP A 107 -5.96 11.58 1.58
N ASN A 108 -6.03 10.75 0.54
CA ASN A 108 -7.10 10.83 -0.46
C ASN A 108 -8.36 10.08 0.01
N LEU A 109 -9.49 10.81 0.07
CA LEU A 109 -10.74 10.29 0.59
C LEU A 109 -11.33 9.15 -0.26
N ASP A 110 -11.21 9.20 -1.59
CA ASP A 110 -11.74 8.15 -2.47
C ASP A 110 -11.00 6.83 -2.26
N LEU A 111 -9.67 6.88 -2.13
CA LEU A 111 -8.85 5.70 -1.82
C LEU A 111 -9.17 5.14 -0.43
N ILE A 112 -9.36 6.01 0.58
CA ILE A 112 -9.73 5.58 1.93
C ILE A 112 -11.13 4.94 1.92
N ASN A 113 -12.09 5.52 1.20
CA ASN A 113 -13.44 4.98 1.08
C ASN A 113 -13.46 3.66 0.29
N TYR A 114 -12.61 3.52 -0.72
CA TYR A 114 -12.42 2.24 -1.41
C TYR A 114 -12.03 1.14 -0.42
N LEU A 115 -11.09 1.40 0.49
CA LEU A 115 -10.68 0.43 1.52
C LEU A 115 -11.81 0.06 2.49
N LYS A 116 -12.73 0.99 2.81
CA LYS A 116 -13.88 0.71 3.69
C LYS A 116 -14.88 -0.26 3.07
N ASN A 117 -15.04 -0.16 1.75
CA ASN A 117 -16.04 -0.91 0.98
C ASN A 117 -15.49 -2.21 0.37
N ASP A 118 -14.17 -2.40 0.34
CA ASP A 118 -13.53 -3.61 -0.16
C ASP A 118 -13.78 -4.76 0.83
N THR A 119 -14.87 -5.49 0.63
CA THR A 119 -15.18 -6.72 1.36
C THR A 119 -14.29 -7.82 0.83
N PHE A 120 -13.15 -8.05 1.46
CA PHE A 120 -12.26 -9.14 1.06
C PHE A 120 -12.95 -10.52 1.20
N ASP A 121 -12.83 -11.40 0.20
CA ASP A 121 -13.48 -12.75 0.11
C ASP A 121 -12.96 -13.84 1.08
N ALA A 122 -11.91 -13.59 1.87
CA ALA A 122 -11.43 -14.59 2.83
C ALA A 122 -12.41 -14.73 4.01
N ASP A 123 -12.42 -15.89 4.67
CA ASP A 123 -13.10 -16.07 5.96
C ASP A 123 -12.31 -15.34 7.06
N TYR A 124 -12.38 -14.02 7.04
CA TYR A 124 -11.71 -13.13 7.98
C TYR A 124 -12.26 -13.21 9.41
N ASP A 125 -13.32 -13.98 9.62
CA ASP A 125 -13.88 -14.29 10.93
C ASP A 125 -13.22 -15.49 11.59
N LEU A 126 -12.47 -16.29 10.81
CA LEU A 126 -11.69 -17.38 11.36
C LEU A 126 -10.59 -16.84 12.28
N TYR A 127 -10.64 -17.27 13.55
CA TYR A 127 -9.57 -17.08 14.51
C TYR A 127 -8.78 -18.39 14.64
N ASP A 128 -7.71 -18.53 13.85
CA ASP A 128 -6.78 -19.66 13.94
C ASP A 128 -5.42 -19.18 14.46
N ARG A 129 -4.98 -19.68 15.63
CA ARG A 129 -3.66 -19.30 16.17
C ARG A 129 -2.49 -19.76 15.29
N LYS A 130 -2.69 -20.75 14.42
CA LYS A 130 -1.66 -21.15 13.45
C LYS A 130 -1.45 -20.07 12.40
N ASP A 131 -2.51 -19.36 12.04
CA ASP A 131 -2.50 -18.28 11.07
C ASP A 131 -3.50 -17.17 11.45
N LEU A 132 -3.00 -16.15 12.16
CA LEU A 132 -3.79 -14.98 12.56
C LEU A 132 -3.78 -13.87 11.51
N ASP A 133 -3.10 -14.07 10.37
CA ASP A 133 -2.95 -13.01 9.37
C ASP A 133 -4.33 -12.53 8.88
N PRO A 134 -5.26 -13.39 8.42
CA PRO A 134 -6.61 -12.95 8.06
C PRO A 134 -7.28 -12.16 9.19
N PHE A 135 -7.25 -12.69 10.41
CA PHE A 135 -7.86 -12.04 11.56
C PHE A 135 -7.35 -10.59 11.77
N PHE A 136 -6.04 -10.38 11.65
CA PHE A 136 -5.42 -9.05 11.76
C PHE A 136 -5.74 -8.14 10.58
N PHE A 137 -5.78 -8.66 9.36
CA PHE A 137 -6.17 -7.87 8.19
C PHE A 137 -7.57 -7.28 8.32
N LYS A 138 -8.54 -8.07 8.79
CA LYS A 138 -9.89 -7.54 9.04
C LYS A 138 -9.92 -6.51 10.15
N ASN A 139 -9.17 -6.69 11.25
CA ASN A 139 -9.08 -5.66 12.30
C ASN A 139 -8.62 -4.32 11.73
N LYS A 140 -7.62 -4.32 10.85
CA LYS A 140 -7.13 -3.10 10.21
C LYS A 140 -8.19 -2.44 9.30
N THR A 141 -8.92 -3.21 8.50
CA THR A 141 -10.02 -2.68 7.67
C THR A 141 -11.13 -2.09 8.54
N LEU A 142 -11.53 -2.80 9.61
CA LEU A 142 -12.51 -2.31 10.57
C LEU A 142 -12.02 -1.04 11.28
N ALA A 143 -10.71 -0.90 11.56
CA ALA A 143 -10.17 0.30 12.17
C ALA A 143 -10.30 1.55 11.28
N ILE A 144 -10.28 1.40 9.96
CA ILE A 144 -10.55 2.50 9.01
C ILE A 144 -12.05 2.83 8.95
N ASN A 145 -12.93 1.86 9.20
CA ASN A 145 -14.38 2.02 9.13
C ASN A 145 -15.03 2.21 10.51
N SER A 146 -15.47 3.44 10.81
CA SER A 146 -16.09 3.80 12.09
C SER A 146 -17.37 3.05 12.42
N ASP A 147 -18.07 2.50 11.42
CA ASP A 147 -19.37 1.86 11.61
C ASP A 147 -19.28 0.49 12.32
N HIS A 148 -18.06 -0.06 12.46
CA HIS A 148 -17.82 -1.39 13.02
C HIS A 148 -16.90 -1.40 14.25
N TRP A 149 -16.86 -0.31 15.03
CA TRP A 149 -16.02 -0.23 16.23
C TRP A 149 -16.32 -1.31 17.27
N GLN A 150 -17.59 -1.67 17.47
CA GLN A 150 -17.93 -2.73 18.42
C GLN A 150 -17.30 -4.07 18.03
N GLU A 151 -17.39 -4.43 16.75
CA GLU A 151 -16.78 -5.65 16.20
C GLU A 151 -15.25 -5.60 16.32
N LEU A 152 -14.63 -4.47 15.95
CA LEU A 152 -13.18 -4.27 16.09
C LEU A 152 -12.73 -4.44 17.55
N LYS A 153 -13.47 -3.86 18.50
CA LYS A 153 -13.15 -3.91 19.92
C LYS A 153 -13.22 -5.35 20.44
N GLU A 154 -14.30 -6.07 20.13
CA GLU A 154 -14.47 -7.47 20.54
C GLU A 154 -13.38 -8.38 19.98
N ARG A 155 -13.07 -8.23 18.69
CA ARG A 155 -11.98 -8.95 18.02
C ARG A 155 -10.62 -8.65 18.66
N SER A 156 -10.36 -7.37 18.94
CA SER A 156 -9.09 -6.96 19.54
C SER A 156 -8.95 -7.47 20.97
N GLN A 157 -10.02 -7.41 21.77
CA GLN A 157 -10.04 -7.94 23.12
C GLN A 157 -9.83 -9.46 23.14
N ARG A 158 -10.47 -10.20 22.21
CA ARG A 158 -10.27 -11.65 22.06
C ARG A 158 -8.80 -12.02 21.89
N PHE A 159 -8.07 -11.30 21.04
CA PHE A 159 -6.64 -11.53 20.85
C PHE A 159 -5.82 -11.23 22.12
N LEU A 160 -6.12 -10.11 22.79
CA LEU A 160 -5.42 -9.71 24.01
C LEU A 160 -5.64 -10.72 25.16
N ASP A 161 -6.86 -11.20 25.35
CA ASP A 161 -7.21 -12.20 26.36
C ASP A 161 -6.52 -13.54 26.08
N ASP A 162 -6.47 -13.93 24.80
CA ASP A 162 -5.83 -15.18 24.38
C ASP A 162 -4.29 -15.13 24.54
N GLU A 163 -3.64 -14.00 24.27
CA GLU A 163 -2.22 -13.81 24.53
C GLU A 163 -1.89 -13.80 26.03
N LYS A 164 -2.80 -13.29 26.87
CA LYS A 164 -2.68 -13.35 28.34
C LYS A 164 -2.73 -14.78 28.86
N ASN A 165 -3.62 -15.60 28.30
CA ASN A 165 -3.81 -17.00 28.72
C ASN A 165 -2.71 -17.95 28.20
N TYR A 166 -2.03 -17.60 27.10
CA TYR A 166 -1.00 -18.44 26.49
C TYR A 166 0.33 -17.69 26.22
N PRO A 167 0.98 -17.14 27.26
CA PRO A 167 2.11 -16.21 27.13
C PRO A 167 3.40 -16.85 26.59
N LYS A 168 3.42 -18.16 26.34
CA LYS A 168 4.57 -18.90 25.80
C LYS A 168 4.70 -18.76 24.27
N ALA A 169 3.64 -18.35 23.57
CA ALA A 169 3.67 -18.08 22.13
C ALA A 169 4.43 -16.77 21.84
N ARG A 170 5.73 -16.85 21.56
CA ARG A 170 6.57 -15.65 21.30
C ARG A 170 6.27 -14.95 19.96
N LYS A 171 5.61 -15.64 19.02
CA LYS A 171 5.40 -15.17 17.64
C LYS A 171 4.57 -13.88 17.60
N TYR A 172 3.45 -13.82 18.33
CA TYR A 172 2.47 -12.74 18.22
C TYR A 172 2.55 -11.67 19.31
N LYS A 173 3.44 -11.80 20.30
CA LYS A 173 3.67 -10.72 21.30
C LYS A 173 3.91 -9.33 20.71
N PRO A 174 4.64 -9.17 19.58
CA PRO A 174 4.81 -7.85 18.95
C PRO A 174 3.51 -7.24 18.38
N TYR A 175 2.40 -7.98 18.36
CA TYR A 175 1.07 -7.51 17.90
C TYR A 175 0.18 -7.02 19.04
N ILE A 176 0.58 -7.23 20.30
CA ILE A 176 -0.17 -6.75 21.47
C ILE A 176 -0.40 -5.24 21.41
N PRO A 177 0.62 -4.38 21.18
CA PRO A 177 0.41 -2.94 21.16
C PRO A 177 -0.59 -2.47 20.09
N GLU A 178 -0.60 -3.11 18.92
CA GLU A 178 -1.56 -2.78 17.86
C GLU A 178 -3.01 -3.07 18.27
N HIS A 179 -3.26 -4.15 19.01
CA HIS A 179 -4.60 -4.48 19.48
C HIS A 179 -5.02 -3.64 20.70
N GLU A 180 -4.07 -3.28 21.57
CA GLU A 180 -4.31 -2.26 22.61
C GLU A 180 -4.71 -0.92 21.98
N PHE A 181 -4.05 -0.52 20.88
CA PHE A 181 -4.41 0.66 20.12
C PHE A 181 -5.83 0.56 19.57
N TYR A 182 -6.23 -0.57 18.95
CA TYR A 182 -7.59 -0.73 18.42
C TYR A 182 -8.66 -0.63 19.51
N VAL A 183 -8.45 -1.23 20.69
CA VAL A 183 -9.38 -1.08 21.82
C VAL A 183 -9.46 0.39 22.26
N ALA A 184 -8.32 1.06 22.42
CA ALA A 184 -8.28 2.47 22.81
C ALA A 184 -8.93 3.40 21.78
N LEU A 185 -8.75 3.12 20.48
CA LEU A 185 -9.40 3.82 19.37
C LEU A 185 -10.92 3.74 19.49
N CYS A 186 -11.46 2.53 19.69
CA CYS A 186 -12.90 2.30 19.84
C CYS A 186 -13.48 3.00 21.08
N ASP A 187 -12.67 3.16 22.13
CA ASP A 187 -13.04 3.84 23.38
C ASP A 187 -12.84 5.37 23.33
N GLY A 188 -12.30 5.92 22.23
CA GLY A 188 -11.89 7.32 22.15
C GLY A 188 -10.79 7.69 23.17
N ASN A 189 -10.06 6.70 23.68
CA ASN A 189 -9.02 6.88 24.69
C ASN A 189 -7.70 7.30 24.04
N VAL A 190 -7.50 8.61 23.89
CA VAL A 190 -6.30 9.21 23.28
C VAL A 190 -5.01 8.82 24.02
N GLU A 191 -5.02 8.81 25.35
CA GLU A 191 -3.86 8.39 26.15
C GLU A 191 -3.53 6.91 25.92
N GLY A 192 -4.57 6.06 25.81
CA GLY A 192 -4.42 4.65 25.47
C GLY A 192 -3.81 4.44 24.08
N MET A 193 -4.26 5.21 23.08
CA MET A 193 -3.70 5.20 21.73
C MET A 193 -2.23 5.62 21.74
N HIS A 194 -1.90 6.74 22.41
CA HIS A 194 -0.53 7.23 22.55
C HIS A 194 0.39 6.17 23.17
N ASN A 195 0.00 5.61 24.31
CA ASN A 195 0.79 4.59 25.02
C ASN A 195 1.02 3.32 24.18
N ALA A 196 0.02 2.92 23.39
CA ALA A 196 0.14 1.79 22.47
C ALA A 196 1.13 2.08 21.32
N LEU A 197 1.10 3.29 20.76
CA LEU A 197 2.04 3.73 19.73
C LEU A 197 3.48 3.80 20.27
N GLU A 198 3.70 4.35 21.46
CA GLU A 198 5.01 4.37 22.12
C GLU A 198 5.61 2.96 22.25
N LYS A 199 4.81 1.96 22.62
CA LYS A 199 5.25 0.55 22.64
C LYS A 199 5.64 0.04 21.25
N LEU A 200 4.97 0.46 20.18
CA LEU A 200 5.33 0.09 18.81
C LEU A 200 6.62 0.77 18.34
N LEU A 201 6.97 1.92 18.90
CA LEU A 201 8.20 2.67 18.61
C LEU A 201 9.44 2.07 19.27
N ASP A 202 9.29 1.19 20.27
CA ASP A 202 10.40 0.39 20.80
C ASP A 202 11.16 -0.32 19.68
N LEU A 203 12.48 -0.12 19.62
CA LEU A 203 13.31 -0.57 18.50
C LEU A 203 13.20 -2.08 18.26
N LYS A 204 13.07 -2.89 19.31
CA LYS A 204 13.00 -4.36 19.20
C LYS A 204 11.66 -4.80 18.64
N ILE A 205 10.57 -4.13 19.03
CA ILE A 205 9.23 -4.36 18.46
C ILE A 205 9.20 -3.87 17.01
N ALA A 206 9.65 -2.64 16.76
CA ALA A 206 9.69 -2.01 15.44
C ALA A 206 10.42 -2.90 14.42
N LYS A 207 11.68 -3.31 14.70
CA LYS A 207 12.47 -4.17 13.80
C LYS A 207 11.77 -5.49 13.46
N ARG A 208 10.93 -6.03 14.35
CA ARG A 208 10.17 -7.27 14.12
C ARG A 208 8.90 -7.03 13.30
N ARG A 209 8.18 -5.96 13.60
CA ARG A 209 6.87 -5.68 13.00
C ARG A 209 6.94 -5.10 11.59
N VAL A 210 7.94 -4.26 11.31
CA VAL A 210 8.04 -3.60 10.00
C VAL A 210 8.68 -4.50 8.94
N ARG A 211 9.41 -5.56 9.36
CA ARG A 211 10.12 -6.46 8.47
C ARG A 211 9.14 -7.14 7.51
N GLY A 212 9.32 -6.90 6.21
CA GLY A 212 8.49 -7.49 5.15
C GLY A 212 7.11 -6.85 4.95
N TYR A 213 6.71 -5.90 5.80
CA TYR A 213 5.37 -5.28 5.73
C TYR A 213 5.23 -4.30 4.55
N CYS A 214 6.08 -3.27 4.51
CA CYS A 214 6.12 -2.32 3.41
C CYS A 214 7.58 -2.05 3.02
N VAL A 215 8.16 -2.95 2.22
CA VAL A 215 9.60 -3.02 1.94
C VAL A 215 10.22 -1.73 1.41
N ASN A 216 9.42 -0.84 0.81
CA ASN A 216 9.89 0.45 0.32
C ASN A 216 10.25 1.41 1.46
N PHE A 217 9.56 1.33 2.61
CA PHE A 217 9.67 2.30 3.71
C PHE A 217 10.13 1.70 5.03
N SER A 218 9.90 0.41 5.25
CA SER A 218 10.07 -0.25 6.56
C SER A 218 11.49 -0.25 7.11
N TRP A 219 12.48 0.11 6.30
CA TRP A 219 13.87 0.21 6.72
C TRP A 219 14.23 1.60 7.29
N PHE A 220 13.35 2.61 7.21
CA PHE A 220 13.56 3.91 7.85
C PHE A 220 12.31 4.52 8.51
N LEU A 221 11.13 3.99 8.22
CA LEU A 221 9.87 4.36 8.87
C LEU A 221 9.29 3.19 9.66
N ASN A 222 8.72 3.49 10.82
CA ASN A 222 7.83 2.60 11.54
C ASN A 222 6.44 2.69 10.92
N VAL A 223 6.29 2.01 9.78
CA VAL A 223 5.08 2.05 8.95
C VAL A 223 3.81 1.65 9.70
N ILE A 224 3.92 0.77 10.72
CA ILE A 224 2.78 0.36 11.55
C ILE A 224 2.34 1.50 12.46
N ALA A 225 3.27 2.15 13.17
CA ALA A 225 2.94 3.29 14.03
C ALA A 225 2.37 4.46 13.21
N LEU A 226 2.93 4.73 12.03
CA LEU A 226 2.42 5.76 11.11
C LEU A 226 0.99 5.48 10.64
N GLU A 227 0.71 4.24 10.29
CA GLU A 227 -0.59 3.82 9.83
C GLU A 227 -1.66 3.91 10.92
N LEU A 228 -1.37 3.42 12.13
CA LEU A 228 -2.29 3.53 13.25
C LEU A 228 -2.50 5.00 13.66
N GLY A 229 -1.43 5.80 13.74
CA GLY A 229 -1.53 7.24 13.98
C GLY A 229 -2.34 7.96 12.91
N LYS A 230 -2.22 7.56 11.64
CA LYS A 230 -3.04 8.07 10.55
C LYS A 230 -4.52 7.69 10.71
N ILE A 231 -4.81 6.45 11.08
CA ILE A 231 -6.18 6.00 11.36
C ILE A 231 -6.80 6.82 12.50
N ALA A 232 -6.07 7.04 13.60
CA ALA A 232 -6.51 7.93 14.68
C ALA A 232 -6.82 9.34 14.15
N SER A 233 -5.93 9.91 13.32
CA SER A 233 -6.13 11.24 12.76
C SER A 233 -7.30 11.33 11.78
N ILE A 234 -7.56 10.28 10.98
CA ILE A 234 -8.75 10.19 10.10
C ILE A 234 -10.03 10.25 10.93
N HIS A 235 -10.03 9.64 12.12
CA HIS A 235 -11.15 9.68 13.07
C HIS A 235 -11.15 10.91 13.98
N GLY A 236 -10.26 11.88 13.74
CA GLY A 236 -10.24 13.17 14.45
C GLY A 236 -9.45 13.19 15.76
N PHE A 237 -8.67 12.16 16.07
CA PHE A 237 -7.81 12.12 17.25
C PHE A 237 -6.38 12.61 16.95
N ASP A 238 -5.82 13.45 17.83
CA ASP A 238 -4.37 13.73 17.87
C ASP A 238 -3.73 12.91 19.00
N VAL A 239 -2.88 11.95 18.63
CA VAL A 239 -2.19 11.04 19.56
C VAL A 239 -0.85 11.59 20.08
N ASP A 240 -0.47 12.81 19.65
CA ASP A 240 0.73 13.52 20.06
C ASP A 240 2.04 12.70 20.00
N ILE A 241 2.24 12.02 18.86
CA ILE A 241 3.49 11.31 18.55
C ILE A 241 4.28 12.13 17.52
N ASP A 242 5.55 12.40 17.84
CA ASP A 242 6.54 12.90 16.88
C ASP A 242 7.87 12.18 17.06
N HIS A 243 8.06 11.11 16.29
CA HIS A 243 9.26 10.26 16.37
C HIS A 243 10.03 10.28 15.05
N PRO A 244 11.38 10.20 15.04
CA PRO A 244 12.14 10.26 13.78
C PRO A 244 11.80 9.18 12.74
N THR A 245 11.24 8.04 13.18
CA THR A 245 10.74 6.98 12.30
C THR A 245 9.23 6.96 12.13
N ALA A 246 8.50 7.79 12.89
CA ALA A 246 7.06 7.96 12.78
C ALA A 246 6.70 9.43 13.04
N PRO A 247 7.07 10.34 12.14
CA PRO A 247 6.98 11.77 12.41
C PRO A 247 5.54 12.28 12.29
N LYS A 248 5.23 13.32 13.07
CA LYS A 248 3.86 13.85 13.20
C LYS A 248 3.29 14.31 11.86
N GLU A 249 4.13 14.89 10.99
CA GLU A 249 3.67 15.38 9.67
C GLU A 249 3.16 14.29 8.72
N LEU A 250 3.56 13.03 8.92
CA LEU A 250 3.07 11.90 8.12
C LEU A 250 1.83 11.25 8.73
N MET A 251 1.62 11.37 10.05
CA MET A 251 0.41 10.88 10.73
C MET A 251 -0.78 11.80 10.54
N LYS A 252 -0.57 13.13 10.58
CA LYS A 252 -1.64 14.13 10.44
C LYS A 252 -2.43 13.90 9.15
N TYR A 253 -3.73 13.67 9.25
CA TYR A 253 -4.64 13.62 8.11
C TYR A 253 -4.86 15.05 7.60
N GLU A 254 -4.30 15.35 6.44
CA GLU A 254 -4.38 16.65 5.80
C GLU A 254 -4.35 16.45 4.27
N PRO A 255 -5.52 16.14 3.66
CA PRO A 255 -5.63 15.91 2.23
C PRO A 255 -5.02 17.06 1.41
N LEU A 256 -4.42 16.71 0.27
CA LEU A 256 -4.05 17.72 -0.72
C LEU A 256 -5.32 18.38 -1.27
N GLU A 257 -5.18 19.66 -1.64
CA GLU A 257 -6.24 20.41 -2.32
C GLU A 257 -6.63 19.76 -3.66
N HIS A 258 -5.65 19.20 -4.35
CA HIS A 258 -5.83 18.51 -5.62
C HIS A 258 -4.86 17.33 -5.74
N TYR A 259 -5.33 16.25 -6.37
CA TYR A 259 -4.54 15.07 -6.71
C TYR A 259 -4.51 14.89 -8.23
N GLU A 260 -3.33 14.69 -8.78
CA GLU A 260 -3.16 14.53 -10.23
C GLU A 260 -3.21 13.05 -10.64
N ASP A 261 -3.97 12.75 -11.68
CA ASP A 261 -3.87 11.50 -12.44
C ASP A 261 -2.87 11.68 -13.58
N PRO A 262 -1.64 11.16 -13.48
CA PRO A 262 -0.59 11.43 -14.46
C PRO A 262 -0.82 10.75 -15.82
N TYR A 263 -1.77 9.82 -15.91
CA TYR A 263 -2.04 9.04 -17.12
C TYR A 263 -3.53 9.08 -17.45
N ASP A 264 -3.86 9.19 -18.74
CA ASP A 264 -5.24 9.34 -19.17
C ASP A 264 -6.11 8.14 -18.77
N PHE A 265 -5.57 6.92 -18.80
CA PHE A 265 -6.32 5.75 -18.36
C PHE A 265 -6.74 5.79 -16.89
N MET A 266 -5.98 6.47 -16.01
CA MET A 266 -6.34 6.58 -14.60
C MET A 266 -7.61 7.42 -14.40
N LYS A 267 -7.85 8.37 -15.31
CA LYS A 267 -9.02 9.26 -15.30
C LYS A 267 -10.30 8.53 -15.72
N GLU A 268 -10.17 7.39 -16.41
CA GLU A 268 -11.30 6.57 -16.88
C GLU A 268 -11.92 5.73 -15.75
N TYR A 269 -11.23 5.56 -14.62
CA TYR A 269 -11.70 4.75 -13.50
C TYR A 269 -12.69 5.52 -12.61
N ASP A 270 -13.84 4.89 -12.33
CA ASP A 270 -14.88 5.42 -11.47
C ASP A 270 -14.99 4.56 -10.20
N PHE A 271 -14.71 5.16 -9.04
CA PHE A 271 -14.79 4.49 -7.74
C PHE A 271 -16.21 4.04 -7.36
N ASN A 272 -17.25 4.59 -8.02
CA ASN A 272 -18.64 4.25 -7.74
C ASN A 272 -19.14 3.05 -8.56
N LYS A 273 -18.34 2.55 -9.49
CA LYS A 273 -18.69 1.39 -10.32
C LYS A 273 -18.04 0.11 -9.79
N PRO A 274 -18.65 -1.06 -10.03
CA PRO A 274 -18.02 -2.33 -9.72
C PRO A 274 -16.64 -2.43 -10.37
N HIS A 275 -15.63 -2.83 -9.60
CA HIS A 275 -14.27 -3.00 -10.12
C HIS A 275 -14.20 -3.99 -11.29
N GLN A 276 -15.13 -4.94 -11.37
CA GLN A 276 -15.23 -5.88 -12.49
C GLN A 276 -15.47 -5.18 -13.83
N GLU A 277 -16.23 -4.07 -13.88
CA GLU A 277 -16.44 -3.32 -15.12
C GLU A 277 -15.11 -2.77 -15.68
N TRP A 278 -14.21 -2.34 -14.79
CA TRP A 278 -12.86 -1.92 -15.17
C TRP A 278 -12.05 -3.09 -15.74
N ILE A 279 -12.07 -4.24 -15.08
CA ILE A 279 -11.37 -5.45 -15.54
C ILE A 279 -11.89 -5.86 -16.93
N ASP A 280 -13.21 -5.93 -17.11
CA ASP A 280 -13.85 -6.33 -18.36
C ASP A 280 -13.48 -5.39 -19.51
N MET A 281 -13.45 -4.07 -19.25
CA MET A 281 -13.02 -3.07 -20.22
C MET A 281 -11.59 -3.33 -20.71
N TRP A 282 -10.64 -3.60 -19.80
CA TRP A 282 -9.24 -3.86 -20.17
C TRP A 282 -9.05 -5.21 -20.86
N GLN A 283 -9.81 -6.23 -20.48
CA GLN A 283 -9.82 -7.51 -21.19
C GLN A 283 -10.33 -7.34 -22.62
N GLU A 284 -11.35 -6.51 -22.84
CA GLU A 284 -11.86 -6.22 -24.17
C GLU A 284 -10.83 -5.46 -25.02
N ARG A 285 -10.18 -4.42 -24.47
CA ARG A 285 -9.08 -3.71 -25.14
C ARG A 285 -7.97 -4.67 -25.58
N HIS A 286 -7.60 -5.61 -24.72
CA HIS A 286 -6.61 -6.62 -25.04
C HIS A 286 -7.05 -7.54 -26.19
N ARG A 287 -8.31 -8.00 -26.18
CA ARG A 287 -8.86 -8.85 -27.26
C ARG A 287 -8.84 -8.12 -28.60
N GLN A 288 -9.25 -6.85 -28.62
CA GLN A 288 -9.26 -6.02 -29.84
C GLN A 288 -7.85 -5.81 -30.39
N ALA A 289 -6.91 -5.38 -29.55
CA ALA A 289 -5.52 -5.15 -29.97
C ALA A 289 -4.85 -6.44 -30.48
N LYS A 290 -5.13 -7.58 -29.84
CA LYS A 290 -4.62 -8.88 -30.30
C LYS A 290 -5.19 -9.27 -31.67
N ALA A 291 -6.49 -9.08 -31.91
CA ALA A 291 -7.11 -9.36 -33.19
C ALA A 291 -6.54 -8.47 -34.32
N GLU A 292 -6.34 -7.18 -34.03
CA GLU A 292 -5.69 -6.24 -34.97
C GLU A 292 -4.25 -6.66 -35.29
N GLN A 293 -3.48 -7.08 -34.29
CA GLN A 293 -2.12 -7.57 -34.48
C GLN A 293 -2.07 -8.82 -35.38
N GLU A 294 -2.95 -9.80 -35.12
CA GLU A 294 -3.06 -11.03 -35.92
C GLU A 294 -3.45 -10.72 -37.37
N GLU A 295 -4.34 -9.76 -37.61
CA GLU A 295 -4.71 -9.32 -38.95
C GLU A 295 -3.52 -8.68 -39.69
N ILE A 296 -2.77 -7.80 -39.02
CA ILE A 296 -1.57 -7.17 -39.57
C ILE A 296 -0.50 -8.22 -39.93
N GLU A 297 -0.26 -9.19 -39.05
CA GLU A 297 0.70 -10.26 -39.27
C GLU A 297 0.28 -11.18 -40.42
N SER A 298 -1.01 -11.52 -40.52
CA SER A 298 -1.58 -12.28 -41.63
C SER A 298 -1.41 -11.54 -42.97
N LYS A 299 -1.67 -10.22 -43.01
CA LYS A 299 -1.44 -9.40 -44.21
C LYS A 299 0.04 -9.35 -44.60
N LYS A 300 0.94 -9.17 -43.63
CA LYS A 300 2.40 -9.18 -43.87
C LYS A 300 2.87 -10.53 -44.43
N LEU A 301 2.37 -11.64 -43.89
CA LEU A 301 2.69 -12.98 -44.38
C LEU A 301 2.21 -13.19 -45.83
N LYS A 302 0.96 -12.83 -46.13
CA LYS A 302 0.40 -12.91 -47.49
C LYS A 302 1.24 -12.09 -48.49
N ASN A 303 1.60 -10.86 -48.12
CA ASN A 303 2.42 -9.99 -48.98
C ASN A 303 3.83 -10.57 -49.21
N ARG A 304 4.45 -11.15 -48.18
CA ARG A 304 5.75 -11.82 -48.28
C ARG A 304 5.68 -13.04 -49.22
N ILE A 305 4.65 -13.86 -49.09
CA ILE A 305 4.41 -15.01 -49.98
C ILE A 305 4.23 -14.54 -51.43
N LEU A 306 3.38 -13.53 -51.67
CA LEU A 306 3.17 -12.97 -53.01
C LEU A 306 4.45 -12.40 -53.64
N SER A 307 5.35 -11.84 -52.82
CA SER A 307 6.64 -11.33 -53.31
C SER A 307 7.60 -12.42 -53.78
N TRP A 308 7.48 -13.64 -53.25
CA TRP A 308 8.28 -14.80 -53.67
C TRP A 308 7.83 -15.39 -55.01
N PHE A 309 6.55 -15.26 -55.34
CA PHE A 309 5.98 -15.69 -56.63
C PHE A 309 6.11 -14.64 -57.75
N LYS A 310 6.69 -13.46 -57.46
CA LYS A 310 6.96 -12.39 -58.43
C LYS A 310 8.44 -12.32 -58.87
N LYS A 311 9.27 -13.30 -58.52
CA LYS A 311 10.64 -13.48 -59.03
C LYS A 311 10.69 -14.66 -59.99
#